data_AF-A0A6J1AUX3-F1
#
_entry.id   AF-A0A6J1AUX3-F1
#
_cell.length_a   1.000
_cell.length_b   1.000
_cell.length_c   1.000
_cell.angle_alpha   90.00
_cell.angle_beta   90.00
_cell.angle_gamma   90.00
#
_symmetry.space_group_name_H-M   'P 1'
#
loop_
_entity.id
_entity.type
_entity.pdbx_description
1 polymer ?
#
loop_
_entity_poly.entity_id
_entity_poly.type
_entity_poly.pdbx_seq_one_letter_code
_entity_poly.pdbx_strand_id
1 'polypeptide(L)'
;MAASSRFLLFTALLFFLFASPSLQASFRPKALVLPVSKDASTNQYVTQIKQRTPLVPVKLTLDLGGEFLWVDCDRGYVSSSYMPARCNSAQCSLARSKSCGSCFDGPKPGCNNNTCGLLPANTVTRTATSGEVAQDVVSVQCTNGKNPGQVVSVPKFLFTCGYAWSKWPSNPLIGVGRLTASLGNNSSPGPPSNKTTCVKFI
;
A
#
# COMPACT_ATOMS: atom_id res chain seq x y z
N MET A 1 -62.14 -26.44 -3.75
CA MET A 1 -62.14 -25.87 -2.38
C MET A 1 -61.65 -24.43 -2.48
N ALA A 2 -62.53 -23.45 -2.31
CA ALA A 2 -62.18 -22.04 -2.41
C ALA A 2 -61.48 -21.61 -1.12
N ALA A 3 -60.20 -21.22 -1.21
CA ALA A 3 -59.50 -20.65 -0.07
C ALA A 3 -60.15 -19.30 0.27
N SER A 4 -60.55 -19.13 1.53
CA SER A 4 -61.16 -17.87 1.99
C SER A 4 -60.18 -16.71 1.78
N SER A 5 -60.68 -15.59 1.26
CA SER A 5 -59.88 -14.37 1.01
C SER A 5 -59.08 -13.93 2.25
N ARG A 6 -59.64 -14.13 3.45
CA ARG A 6 -58.97 -13.82 4.73
C ARG A 6 -57.76 -14.71 4.98
N PHE A 7 -57.80 -15.97 4.55
CA PHE A 7 -56.71 -16.92 4.69
C PHE A 7 -55.54 -16.56 3.76
N LEU A 8 -55.84 -16.16 2.52
CA LEU A 8 -54.82 -15.70 1.55
C LEU A 8 -54.11 -14.42 2.01
N LEU A 9 -54.86 -13.47 2.58
CA LEU A 9 -54.29 -12.24 3.16
C LEU A 9 -53.37 -12.55 4.35
N PHE A 10 -53.76 -13.49 5.21
CA PHE A 10 -52.96 -13.88 6.37
C PHE A 10 -51.65 -14.58 5.95
N THR A 11 -51.71 -15.48 4.95
CA THR A 11 -50.51 -16.12 4.41
C THR A 11 -49.58 -15.15 3.69
N ALA A 12 -50.12 -14.15 2.99
CA ALA A 12 -49.33 -13.10 2.36
C ALA A 12 -48.62 -12.23 3.41
N LEU A 13 -49.31 -11.86 4.50
CA LEU A 13 -48.73 -11.07 5.58
C LEU A 13 -47.57 -11.82 6.28
N LEU A 14 -47.73 -13.13 6.50
CA LEU A 14 -46.68 -13.97 7.07
C LEU A 14 -45.45 -14.07 6.16
N PHE A 15 -45.64 -14.19 4.84
CA PHE A 15 -44.53 -14.22 3.88
C PHE A 15 -43.68 -12.93 3.93
N PHE A 16 -44.32 -11.77 4.12
CA PHE A 16 -43.61 -10.49 4.29
C PHE A 16 -42.86 -10.37 5.63
N LEU A 17 -43.33 -11.03 6.69
CA LEU A 17 -42.66 -11.02 8.00
C LEU A 17 -41.40 -11.91 8.02
N PHE A 18 -41.38 -13.03 7.28
CA PHE A 18 -40.22 -13.92 7.20
C PHE A 18 -39.24 -13.57 6.07
N ALA A 19 -39.67 -12.80 5.07
CA ALA A 19 -38.79 -12.24 4.03
C ALA A 19 -38.08 -10.97 4.52
N SER A 20 -37.37 -11.06 5.64
CA SER A 20 -36.42 -10.00 6.01
C SER A 20 -35.21 -10.11 5.08
N PRO A 21 -34.91 -9.13 4.21
CA PRO A 21 -33.62 -9.13 3.52
C PRO A 21 -32.55 -9.04 4.59
N SER A 22 -31.65 -10.02 4.65
CA SER A 22 -30.47 -9.89 5.50
C SER A 22 -29.73 -8.65 5.05
N LEU A 23 -29.78 -7.57 5.84
CA LEU A 23 -28.94 -6.41 5.68
C LEU A 23 -27.51 -6.87 5.93
N GLN A 24 -26.86 -7.43 4.90
CA GLN A 24 -25.41 -7.56 4.89
C GLN A 24 -24.89 -6.13 4.97
N ALA A 25 -24.46 -5.74 6.18
CA ALA A 25 -23.79 -4.48 6.39
C ALA A 25 -22.57 -4.46 5.46
N SER A 26 -22.68 -3.69 4.38
CA SER A 26 -21.60 -3.48 3.43
C SER A 26 -20.42 -2.89 4.21
N PHE A 27 -19.36 -3.69 4.40
CA PHE A 27 -18.11 -3.18 4.96
C PHE A 27 -17.53 -2.20 3.94
N ARG A 28 -17.75 -0.91 4.18
CA ARG A 28 -17.14 0.19 3.43
C ARG A 28 -15.98 0.72 4.26
N PRO A 29 -14.76 0.17 4.09
CA PRO A 29 -13.59 0.70 4.77
C PRO A 29 -13.36 2.15 4.32
N LYS A 30 -13.26 3.05 5.29
CA LYS A 30 -13.13 4.49 5.04
C LYS A 30 -11.69 4.97 5.11
N ALA A 31 -10.80 4.19 5.72
CA ALA A 31 -9.42 4.57 5.93
C ALA A 31 -8.50 3.35 6.00
N LEU A 32 -7.20 3.60 5.91
CA LEU A 32 -6.15 2.65 6.19
C LEU A 32 -5.56 2.95 7.56
N VAL A 33 -5.10 1.92 8.25
CA VAL A 33 -4.43 2.05 9.55
C VAL A 33 -3.07 1.39 9.47
N LEU A 34 -2.05 2.13 9.90
CA LEU A 34 -0.72 1.62 10.14
C LEU A 34 -0.44 1.65 11.64
N PRO A 35 -0.28 0.51 12.30
CA PRO A 35 0.18 0.45 13.68
C PRO A 35 1.58 1.06 13.78
N VAL A 36 1.78 1.94 14.77
CA VAL A 36 3.07 2.58 15.03
C VAL A 36 3.47 2.26 16.47
N SER A 37 4.74 1.92 16.65
CA SER A 37 5.33 1.68 17.97
C SER A 37 6.64 2.45 18.09
N LYS A 38 7.03 2.82 19.32
CA LYS A 38 8.34 3.45 19.55
C LYS A 38 9.38 2.38 19.81
N ASP A 39 10.45 2.38 19.03
CA ASP A 39 11.59 1.49 19.20
C ASP A 39 12.47 1.98 20.36
N ALA A 40 12.60 1.18 21.41
CA ALA A 40 13.27 1.60 22.64
C ALA A 40 14.77 1.86 22.46
N SER A 41 15.43 1.17 21.51
CA SER A 41 16.86 1.29 21.28
C SER A 41 17.24 2.56 20.52
N THR A 42 16.39 2.97 19.57
CA THR A 42 16.64 4.11 18.68
C THR A 42 15.80 5.33 19.00
N ASN A 43 14.80 5.20 19.88
CA ASN A 43 13.74 6.18 20.13
C ASN A 43 12.92 6.58 18.89
N GLN A 44 13.06 5.84 17.78
CA GLN A 44 12.34 6.09 16.53
C GLN A 44 10.93 5.50 16.58
N TYR A 45 10.00 6.12 15.86
CA TYR A 45 8.71 5.53 15.60
C TYR A 45 8.83 4.57 14.41
N VAL A 46 8.35 3.35 14.59
CA VAL A 46 8.42 2.28 13.58
C VAL A 46 7.04 1.72 13.30
N THR A 47 6.82 1.32 12.06
CA THR A 47 5.62 0.63 11.59
C THR A 47 6.02 -0.62 10.80
N GLN A 48 5.04 -1.43 10.42
CA GLN A 48 5.24 -2.61 9.61
C GLN A 48 4.16 -2.71 8.54
N ILE A 49 4.59 -2.91 7.30
CA ILE A 49 3.72 -3.23 6.17
C ILE A 49 4.03 -4.64 5.65
N LYS A 50 3.20 -5.17 4.76
CA LYS A 50 3.60 -6.32 3.92
C LYS A 50 3.93 -5.81 2.53
N GLN A 51 4.98 -6.34 1.93
CA GLN A 51 5.40 -6.00 0.56
C GLN A 51 5.86 -7.26 -0.16
N ARG A 52 6.00 -7.19 -1.48
CA ARG A 52 6.59 -8.23 -2.37
C ARG A 52 5.64 -9.40 -2.67
N THR A 53 6.02 -10.21 -3.66
CA THR A 53 5.42 -11.52 -3.91
C THR A 53 6.49 -12.61 -3.83
N PRO A 54 6.42 -13.54 -2.86
CA PRO A 54 5.41 -13.65 -1.79
C PRO A 54 5.48 -12.49 -0.77
N LEU A 55 4.36 -12.21 -0.11
CA LEU A 55 4.26 -11.12 0.86
C LEU A 55 5.14 -11.38 2.08
N VAL A 56 6.07 -10.46 2.34
CA VAL A 56 6.94 -10.45 3.52
C VAL A 56 6.72 -9.19 4.36
N PRO A 57 6.83 -9.28 5.70
CA PRO A 57 6.79 -8.10 6.55
C PRO A 57 8.02 -7.21 6.34
N VAL A 58 7.81 -5.90 6.25
CA VAL A 58 8.87 -4.90 6.14
C VAL A 58 8.71 -3.92 7.30
N LYS A 59 9.68 -3.91 8.22
CA LYS A 59 9.77 -2.93 9.33
C LYS A 59 10.31 -1.62 8.76
N LEU A 60 9.60 -0.52 9.03
CA LEU A 60 9.88 0.79 8.48
C LEU A 60 9.97 1.82 9.60
N THR A 61 10.95 2.71 9.54
CA THR A 61 10.97 3.89 10.41
C THR A 61 10.06 4.96 9.81
N LEU A 62 9.23 5.57 10.64
CA LEU A 62 8.29 6.61 10.26
C LEU A 62 9.02 7.94 10.07
N ASP A 63 8.96 8.50 8.87
CA ASP A 63 9.47 9.83 8.57
C ASP A 63 8.31 10.76 8.20
N LEU A 64 7.98 11.69 9.10
CA LEU A 64 6.89 12.66 8.87
C LEU A 64 7.24 13.68 7.79
N GLY A 65 8.53 13.96 7.58
CA GLY A 65 9.03 14.85 6.53
C GLY A 65 9.37 14.12 5.22
N GLY A 66 9.29 12.79 5.21
CA GLY A 66 9.66 11.96 4.08
C GLY A 66 8.70 12.11 2.90
N GLU A 67 9.26 12.29 1.70
CA GLU A 67 8.48 12.47 0.48
C GLU A 67 8.00 11.17 -0.17
N PHE A 68 8.55 10.00 0.16
CA PHE A 68 8.20 8.72 -0.45
C PHE A 68 8.63 7.56 0.44
N LEU A 69 8.08 6.37 0.19
CA LEU A 69 8.61 5.13 0.76
C LEU A 69 9.92 4.80 0.04
N TRP A 70 10.96 4.46 0.78
CA TRP A 70 12.12 3.80 0.22
C TRP A 70 12.49 2.55 1.01
N VAL A 71 12.99 1.54 0.30
CA VAL A 71 13.42 0.26 0.88
C VAL A 71 14.80 -0.12 0.38
N ASP A 72 15.55 -0.89 1.18
CA ASP A 72 16.81 -1.48 0.75
C ASP A 72 16.52 -2.61 -0.24
N CYS A 73 16.98 -2.43 -1.48
CA CYS A 73 16.82 -3.43 -2.54
C CYS A 73 18.09 -4.27 -2.78
N ASP A 74 19.25 -3.86 -2.25
CA ASP A 74 20.51 -4.58 -2.43
C ASP A 74 20.57 -5.86 -1.58
N ARG A 75 19.99 -5.80 -0.38
CA ARG A 75 20.10 -6.87 0.61
C ARG A 75 18.94 -7.85 0.54
N GLY A 76 19.00 -8.76 -0.44
CA GLY A 76 18.08 -9.90 -0.52
C GLY A 76 16.64 -9.52 -0.84
N TYR A 77 16.45 -8.49 -1.67
CA TYR A 77 15.12 -8.16 -2.19
C TYR A 77 14.71 -9.18 -3.27
N VAL A 78 13.75 -10.04 -2.93
CA VAL A 78 13.20 -11.05 -3.84
C VAL A 78 11.69 -10.83 -3.95
N SER A 79 11.21 -10.62 -5.17
CA SER A 79 9.79 -10.43 -5.46
C SER A 79 9.49 -10.71 -6.92
N SER A 80 8.48 -11.53 -7.19
CA SER A 80 8.02 -11.80 -8.57
C SER A 80 7.10 -10.71 -9.13
N SER A 81 6.65 -9.77 -8.29
CA SER A 81 5.79 -8.63 -8.68
C SER A 81 6.54 -7.30 -8.77
N TYR A 82 7.87 -7.32 -8.57
CA TYR A 82 8.71 -6.14 -8.71
C TYR A 82 8.76 -5.66 -10.17
N MET A 83 8.58 -4.35 -10.37
CA MET A 83 8.65 -3.72 -11.69
C MET A 83 9.44 -2.40 -11.60
N PRO A 84 10.57 -2.25 -12.30
CA PRO A 84 11.28 -0.98 -12.34
C PRO A 84 10.51 0.07 -13.15
N ALA A 85 10.54 1.34 -12.72
CA ALA A 85 9.91 2.44 -13.45
C ALA A 85 10.82 2.98 -14.55
N ARG A 86 10.44 2.74 -15.81
CA ARG A 86 11.21 3.17 -16.98
C ARG A 86 11.19 4.68 -17.15
N CYS A 87 12.28 5.28 -17.64
CA CYS A 87 12.34 6.72 -17.87
C CYS A 87 11.21 7.20 -18.79
N ASN A 88 10.78 8.45 -18.59
CA ASN A 88 9.67 9.09 -19.32
C ASN A 88 8.30 8.39 -19.18
N SER A 89 8.16 7.43 -18.25
CA SER A 89 6.88 6.81 -17.95
C SER A 89 6.01 7.69 -17.03
N ALA A 90 4.70 7.38 -17.01
CA ALA A 90 3.76 8.03 -16.09
C ALA A 90 4.17 7.82 -14.61
N GLN A 91 4.76 6.67 -14.29
CA GLN A 91 5.30 6.35 -12.98
C GLN A 91 6.39 7.33 -12.55
N CYS A 92 7.34 7.63 -13.44
CA CYS A 92 8.41 8.58 -13.17
C CYS A 92 7.88 10.01 -13.03
N SER A 93 6.89 10.38 -13.83
CA SER A 93 6.19 11.67 -13.72
C SER A 93 5.47 11.80 -12.36
N LEU A 94 4.75 10.76 -11.93
CA LEU A 94 4.09 10.69 -10.61
C LEU A 94 5.11 10.77 -9.46
N ALA A 95 6.25 10.10 -9.61
CA ALA A 95 7.36 10.16 -8.68
C ALA A 95 8.06 11.54 -8.67
N ARG A 96 7.77 12.41 -9.65
CA ARG A 96 8.46 13.70 -9.89
C ARG A 96 9.96 13.53 -10.10
N SER A 97 10.39 12.38 -10.61
CA SER A 97 11.78 12.16 -10.95
C SER A 97 12.14 12.94 -12.22
N LYS A 98 13.28 13.62 -12.17
CA LYS A 98 13.90 14.30 -13.32
C LYS A 98 15.15 13.58 -13.82
N SER A 99 15.55 12.50 -13.15
CA SER A 99 16.75 11.74 -13.51
C SER A 99 16.38 10.48 -14.27
N CYS A 100 17.27 10.08 -15.17
CA CYS A 100 17.23 8.81 -15.86
C CYS A 100 18.63 8.20 -15.77
N GLY A 101 18.70 6.92 -15.44
CA GLY A 101 19.95 6.23 -15.23
C GLY A 101 19.96 4.84 -15.85
N SER A 102 21.16 4.27 -15.88
CA SER A 102 21.39 2.86 -16.16
C SER A 102 22.29 2.29 -15.08
N CYS A 103 22.12 1.00 -14.82
CA CYS A 103 22.93 0.27 -13.86
C CYS A 103 23.83 -0.70 -14.61
N PHE A 104 25.12 -0.71 -14.26
CA PHE A 104 26.13 -1.49 -14.98
C PHE A 104 26.38 -2.88 -14.38
N ASP A 105 25.66 -3.24 -13.31
CA ASP A 105 25.63 -4.60 -12.79
C ASP A 105 24.52 -5.43 -13.45
N GLY A 106 24.49 -6.73 -13.18
CA GLY A 106 23.43 -7.62 -13.67
C GLY A 106 22.03 -7.17 -13.21
N PRO A 107 20.98 -7.34 -14.04
CA PRO A 107 19.64 -6.83 -13.76
C PRO A 107 19.06 -7.49 -12.51
N LYS A 108 18.65 -6.67 -11.54
CA LYS A 108 18.06 -7.09 -10.27
C LYS A 108 17.23 -5.95 -9.68
N PRO A 109 16.40 -6.19 -8.63
CA PRO A 109 15.73 -5.11 -7.94
C PRO A 109 16.70 -4.01 -7.50
N GLY A 110 16.43 -2.76 -7.88
CA GLY A 110 17.29 -1.60 -7.61
C GLY A 110 18.33 -1.31 -8.68
N CYS A 111 18.57 -2.24 -9.63
CA CYS A 111 19.58 -2.11 -10.67
C CYS A 111 19.02 -2.56 -12.03
N ASN A 112 18.53 -1.60 -12.81
CA ASN A 112 18.06 -1.82 -14.17
C ASN A 112 18.47 -0.67 -15.09
N ASN A 113 18.41 -0.91 -16.40
CA ASN A 113 18.71 0.11 -17.41
C ASN A 113 17.49 0.95 -17.75
N ASN A 114 17.71 2.22 -18.12
CA ASN A 114 16.67 3.15 -18.55
C ASN A 114 15.56 3.30 -17.49
N THR A 115 15.94 3.58 -16.25
CA THR A 115 15.00 3.77 -15.13
C THR A 115 15.20 5.12 -14.47
N CYS A 116 14.12 5.68 -13.94
CA CYS A 116 14.19 6.97 -13.28
C CYS A 116 14.61 6.82 -11.81
N GLY A 117 15.33 7.82 -11.31
CA GLY A 117 15.88 7.79 -9.96
C GLY A 117 15.32 8.88 -9.05
N LEU A 118 15.38 8.65 -7.75
CA LEU A 118 15.18 9.67 -6.72
C LEU A 118 16.37 9.66 -5.76
N LEU A 119 16.40 10.62 -4.84
CA LEU A 119 17.43 10.71 -3.80
C LEU A 119 16.80 10.34 -2.45
N PRO A 120 16.66 9.03 -2.11
CA PRO A 120 16.22 8.65 -0.78
C PRO A 120 17.22 9.14 0.26
N ALA A 121 16.70 9.84 1.27
CA ALA A 121 17.46 10.35 2.39
C ALA A 121 17.03 9.65 3.68
N ASN A 122 17.99 9.54 4.59
CA ASN A 122 17.77 9.14 5.96
C ASN A 122 17.96 10.33 6.88
N THR A 123 16.85 10.82 7.40
CA THR A 123 16.78 11.99 8.27
C THR A 123 17.41 11.75 9.64
N VAL A 124 17.52 10.50 10.09
CA VAL A 124 18.18 10.12 11.35
C VAL A 124 19.70 10.23 11.20
N THR A 125 20.27 9.63 10.15
CA THR A 125 21.73 9.62 9.92
C THR A 125 22.23 10.80 9.09
N ARG A 126 21.33 11.62 8.54
CA ARG A 126 21.61 12.74 7.63
C ARG A 126 22.41 12.36 6.39
N THR A 127 22.06 11.22 5.80
CA THR A 127 22.72 10.72 4.58
C THR A 127 21.68 10.54 3.48
N ALA A 128 22.09 10.75 2.24
CA ALA A 128 21.28 10.49 1.06
C ALA A 128 22.06 9.62 0.08
N THR A 129 21.32 8.86 -0.72
CA THR A 129 21.89 8.03 -1.78
C THR A 129 21.05 8.21 -3.05
N SER A 130 21.55 7.73 -4.18
CA SER A 130 20.72 7.56 -5.38
C SER A 130 19.80 6.36 -5.18
N GLY A 131 18.68 6.29 -5.88
CA GLY A 131 17.81 5.14 -5.80
C GLY A 131 16.87 5.02 -6.99
N GLU A 132 16.69 3.80 -7.49
CA GLU A 132 15.78 3.52 -8.60
C GLU A 132 14.32 3.57 -8.14
N VAL A 133 13.46 4.21 -8.92
CA VAL A 133 12.01 4.17 -8.71
C VAL A 133 11.45 2.83 -9.20
N ALA A 134 10.63 2.18 -8.39
CA ALA A 134 10.04 0.89 -8.70
C ALA A 134 8.58 0.78 -8.23
N GLN A 135 7.92 -0.27 -8.69
CA GLN A 135 6.60 -0.69 -8.27
C GLN A 135 6.65 -2.11 -7.71
N ASP A 136 5.88 -2.36 -6.66
CA ASP A 136 5.65 -3.71 -6.14
C ASP A 136 4.30 -3.73 -5.39
N VAL A 137 3.87 -4.92 -4.98
CA VAL A 137 2.69 -5.06 -4.12
C VAL A 137 3.00 -4.58 -2.71
N VAL A 138 2.12 -3.76 -2.15
CA VAL A 138 2.10 -3.38 -0.73
C VAL A 138 0.73 -3.70 -0.15
N SER A 139 0.70 -4.33 1.02
CA SER A 139 -0.54 -4.63 1.75
C SER A 139 -0.56 -4.00 3.13
N VAL A 140 -1.70 -3.41 3.47
CA VAL A 140 -1.94 -2.68 4.72
C VAL A 140 -3.35 -2.99 5.26
N GLN A 141 -3.55 -2.75 6.55
CA GLN A 141 -4.84 -2.96 7.20
C GLN A 141 -5.80 -1.81 6.90
N CYS A 142 -7.04 -2.12 6.56
CA CYS A 142 -8.11 -1.12 6.54
C CYS A 142 -8.72 -0.93 7.93
N THR A 143 -9.47 0.16 8.09
CA THR A 143 -10.23 0.43 9.31
C THR A 143 -11.54 1.13 8.99
N ASN A 144 -12.53 0.91 9.85
CA ASN A 144 -13.78 1.68 9.85
C ASN A 144 -13.72 2.91 10.80
N GLY A 145 -12.53 3.20 11.35
CA GLY A 145 -12.30 4.28 12.33
C GLY A 145 -12.46 3.84 13.80
N LYS A 146 -12.94 2.61 14.05
CA LYS A 146 -13.03 2.04 15.40
C LYS A 146 -12.11 0.83 15.57
N ASN A 147 -12.14 -0.09 14.61
CA ASN A 147 -11.40 -1.35 14.68
C ASN A 147 -10.61 -1.60 13.38
N PRO A 148 -9.42 -2.22 13.47
CA PRO A 148 -8.75 -2.79 12.30
C PRO A 148 -9.67 -3.79 11.59
N GLY A 149 -9.71 -3.72 10.27
CA GLY A 149 -10.50 -4.58 9.40
C GLY A 149 -9.62 -5.46 8.51
N GLN A 150 -10.09 -5.70 7.29
CA GLN A 150 -9.42 -6.55 6.31
C GLN A 150 -8.11 -5.93 5.80
N VAL A 151 -7.14 -6.79 5.46
CA VAL A 151 -5.94 -6.41 4.69
C VAL A 151 -6.35 -6.10 3.25
N VAL A 152 -5.89 -4.99 2.70
CA VAL A 152 -5.97 -4.70 1.26
C VAL A 152 -4.59 -4.55 0.66
N SER A 153 -4.48 -4.79 -0.64
CA SER A 153 -3.22 -4.74 -1.39
C SER A 153 -3.28 -3.73 -2.52
N VAL A 154 -2.22 -2.96 -2.68
CA VAL A 154 -1.97 -2.09 -3.83
C VAL A 154 -0.88 -2.76 -4.68
N PRO A 155 -1.22 -3.35 -5.84
CA PRO A 155 -0.31 -4.22 -6.60
C PRO A 155 0.84 -3.47 -7.29
N LYS A 156 0.69 -2.17 -7.54
CA LYS A 156 1.67 -1.33 -8.25
C LYS A 156 2.04 -0.09 -7.43
N PHE A 157 2.31 -0.30 -6.14
CA PHE A 157 2.68 0.77 -5.23
C PHE A 157 4.06 1.34 -5.62
N LEU A 158 4.15 2.65 -5.85
CA LEU A 158 5.40 3.32 -6.21
C LEU A 158 6.26 3.55 -4.96
N PHE A 159 7.52 3.14 -5.03
CA PHE A 159 8.53 3.35 -3.99
C PHE A 159 9.92 3.51 -4.62
N THR A 160 10.93 3.81 -3.80
CA THR A 160 12.32 3.92 -4.25
C THR A 160 13.19 2.84 -3.65
N CYS A 161 13.98 2.16 -4.47
CA CYS A 161 15.05 1.28 -4.04
C CYS A 161 16.26 2.13 -3.65
N GLY A 162 16.55 2.21 -2.34
CA GLY A 162 17.75 2.87 -1.84
C GLY A 162 18.93 1.89 -1.74
N TYR A 163 20.14 2.37 -2.01
CA TYR A 163 21.38 1.62 -1.79
C TYR A 163 21.88 1.85 -0.37
N ALA A 164 21.77 0.84 0.49
CA ALA A 164 22.29 0.92 1.84
C ALA A 164 23.77 0.49 1.87
N TRP A 165 24.69 1.45 1.78
CA TRP A 165 26.11 1.17 2.03
C TRP A 165 26.26 0.51 3.41
N SER A 166 27.30 -0.31 3.57
CA SER A 166 27.55 -1.21 4.72
C SER A 166 27.57 -0.57 6.11
N LYS A 167 27.42 0.75 6.24
CA LYS A 167 27.33 1.50 7.50
C LYS A 167 26.01 2.25 7.73
N TRP A 168 24.92 1.85 7.08
CA TRP A 168 23.59 2.44 7.34
C TRP A 168 22.81 1.62 8.38
N PRO A 169 22.76 2.00 9.67
CA PRO A 169 22.19 1.19 10.73
C PRO A 169 20.77 1.66 11.01
N SER A 170 19.89 1.60 10.02
CA SER A 170 18.50 2.00 10.22
C SER A 170 17.57 1.25 9.28
N ASN A 171 16.37 0.98 9.80
CA ASN A 171 15.29 0.43 9.01
C ASN A 171 15.03 1.35 7.81
N PRO A 172 14.55 0.82 6.68
CA PRO A 172 14.09 1.67 5.60
C PRO A 172 13.00 2.64 6.07
N LEU A 173 12.88 3.79 5.41
CA LEU A 173 11.98 4.85 5.85
C LEU A 173 10.71 4.90 5.02
N ILE A 174 9.61 5.20 5.71
CA ILE A 174 8.32 5.49 5.09
C ILE A 174 7.95 6.95 5.32
N GLY A 175 7.91 7.71 4.23
CA GLY A 175 7.35 9.06 4.21
C GLY A 175 5.82 9.04 4.32
N VAL A 176 5.27 9.63 5.39
CA VAL A 176 3.80 9.65 5.60
C VAL A 176 3.09 10.53 4.57
N GLY A 177 3.73 11.63 4.15
CA GLY A 177 3.13 12.64 3.26
C GLY A 177 2.74 12.11 1.87
N ARG A 178 3.39 11.04 1.37
CA ARG A 178 3.03 10.39 0.09
C ARG A 178 2.53 8.97 0.21
N LEU A 179 2.51 8.38 1.39
CA LEU A 179 1.74 7.16 1.60
C LEU A 179 0.26 7.40 1.27
N THR A 180 -0.26 8.55 1.71
CA THR A 180 -1.63 9.03 1.39
C THR A 180 -1.82 9.28 -0.11
N ALA A 181 -0.84 9.90 -0.79
CA ALA A 181 -0.89 10.18 -2.23
C ALA A 181 -0.75 8.92 -3.11
N SER A 182 0.12 7.97 -2.73
CA SER A 182 0.40 6.75 -3.51
C SER A 182 -0.65 5.66 -3.31
N LEU A 183 -1.26 5.59 -2.11
CA LEU A 183 -2.42 4.72 -1.84
C LEU A 183 -3.73 5.34 -2.34
N GLY A 184 -3.85 6.68 -2.36
CA GLY A 184 -5.03 7.40 -2.85
C GLY A 184 -5.16 7.47 -4.39
N ASN A 185 -4.05 7.55 -5.14
CA ASN A 185 -4.10 7.68 -6.61
C ASN A 185 -4.21 6.34 -7.38
N ASN A 186 -4.02 5.19 -6.73
CA ASN A 186 -4.08 3.87 -7.38
C ASN A 186 -5.45 3.18 -7.28
N SER A 187 -6.49 3.86 -6.76
CA SER A 187 -7.86 3.36 -6.74
C SER A 187 -8.59 3.65 -8.06
N SER A 188 -8.30 2.90 -9.13
CA SER A 188 -9.09 2.96 -10.36
C SER A 188 -10.47 2.28 -10.17
N PRO A 189 -11.56 2.86 -10.69
CA PRO A 189 -12.87 2.24 -10.69
C PRO A 189 -12.82 1.01 -11.62
N GLY A 190 -13.37 -0.10 -11.18
CA GLY A 190 -13.51 -1.30 -12.00
C GLY A 190 -14.69 -2.09 -11.46
N PRO A 191 -15.16 -3.08 -12.23
CA PRO A 191 -16.55 -3.52 -12.16
C PRO A 191 -16.94 -4.12 -10.79
N PRO A 192 -18.23 -4.02 -10.45
CA PRO A 192 -18.74 -4.34 -9.13
C PRO A 192 -18.94 -5.85 -8.99
N SER A 193 -17.90 -6.58 -8.62
CA SER A 193 -18.13 -7.94 -8.12
C SER A 193 -17.16 -8.44 -7.05
N ASN A 194 -16.09 -7.71 -6.70
CA ASN A 194 -15.28 -8.06 -5.51
C ASN A 194 -14.27 -6.99 -5.05
N LYS A 195 -14.60 -5.68 -5.18
CA LYS A 195 -13.66 -4.61 -4.80
C LYS A 195 -13.87 -4.14 -3.36
N THR A 196 -13.04 -4.64 -2.44
CA THR A 196 -12.82 -4.00 -1.13
C THR A 196 -11.98 -2.73 -1.35
N THR A 197 -12.67 -1.62 -1.62
CA THR A 197 -12.06 -0.31 -1.86
C THR A 197 -11.99 0.46 -0.53
N CYS A 198 -10.79 0.62 0.04
CA CYS A 198 -10.56 1.52 1.17
C CYS A 198 -10.25 2.91 0.60
N VAL A 199 -11.19 3.85 0.64
CA VAL A 199 -10.99 5.21 0.07
C VAL A 199 -11.17 6.30 1.12
N LYS A 200 -10.16 7.19 1.07
CA LYS A 200 -10.00 8.56 1.56
C LYS A 200 -9.28 8.73 2.91
N PHE A 201 -8.03 9.21 2.82
CA PHE A 201 -7.34 9.88 3.92
C PHE A 201 -7.80 11.35 3.98
N ILE A 202 -8.06 11.84 5.20
CA ILE A 202 -8.24 13.27 5.52
C ILE A 202 -6.85 13.91 5.58
#